data_AF-A0A3D5Z8W9-F1
#
_entry.id   AF-A0A3D5Z8W9-F1
#
_cell.length_a   1.000
_cell.length_b   1.000
_cell.length_c   1.000
_cell.angle_alpha   90.00
_cell.angle_beta   90.00
_cell.angle_gamma   90.00
#
_symmetry.space_group_name_H-M   'P 1'
#
loop_
_entity.id
_entity.type
_entity.pdbx_description
1 polymer ?
#
loop_
_entity_poly.entity_id
_entity_poly.type
_entity_poly.pdbx_seq_one_letter_code
_entity_poly.pdbx_strand_id
1 'polypeptide(L)'
;MNFKRKLWWAQHRTDVYKYSTFILLFLVVAISIIYFTYSKFSSSNEMTMYETTVEPFIKNDYFIASYIDGEWSNEIPGKNDGYIIDKVVCDNGATGTWDHNDWEIRISNATKKTKCSLFFVTGSLIDVELYQGLIPVTYNSNGDVVVADTNTKWYDYSNHEWANAVLVNYADSTIKSKYFNDDMSLKSSVVGSTISMDEILQMYVYIPRYRYKLFNANNGTSKEQAVDIIFEKVGTEKSNGTENGEWLTHPAFTFGNTELPGIWAAKFEASGTTDNYQIKPNQKSLTNINLATMFSTSRSTILNASKYGLNNNVDTHMMKNMEWGAIAFLTNSIYGRYNDASTCIESGCEVWINNNSNFTTGCTGTSTSADVSDSQTACASGYDWKTKGVNASTTGNQYGIYDMVGGAFEYVMGVQKDSSGNVQVGSSGFSTSSLPDSKYYDLYDYQDEDGVGYTRYHLGDATREVLKNTSSQGGNAWWSDYSYNIYGSEPWVLRGGGPGSGSNAGVFDFNRENGWSYTIGSFRSVLTAN
;
A
#
# COMPACT_ATOMS: atom_id res chain seq x y z
N MET A 1 -66.98 60.54 -14.14
CA MET A 1 -66.74 60.08 -12.75
C MET A 1 -67.52 60.99 -11.81
N ASN A 2 -68.52 60.44 -11.13
CA ASN A 2 -69.61 61.16 -10.47
C ASN A 2 -69.13 62.01 -9.28
N PHE A 3 -69.57 63.27 -9.18
CA PHE A 3 -69.14 64.28 -8.20
C PHE A 3 -69.24 63.79 -6.74
N LYS A 4 -70.22 62.91 -6.47
CA LYS A 4 -70.36 62.21 -5.18
C LYS A 4 -69.13 61.40 -4.77
N ARG A 5 -68.43 60.78 -5.74
CA ARG A 5 -67.25 59.95 -5.48
C ARG A 5 -66.03 60.80 -5.12
N LYS A 6 -65.90 62.01 -5.69
CA LYS A 6 -64.82 62.96 -5.36
C LYS A 6 -64.99 63.53 -3.95
N LEU A 7 -66.21 63.83 -3.52
CA LEU A 7 -66.48 64.35 -2.17
C LEU A 7 -66.20 63.30 -1.08
N TRP A 8 -66.59 62.05 -1.32
CA TRP A 8 -66.33 60.94 -0.39
C TRP A 8 -64.82 60.73 -0.18
N TRP A 9 -64.04 60.73 -1.26
CA TRP A 9 -62.58 60.63 -1.20
C TRP A 9 -61.94 61.81 -0.47
N ALA A 10 -62.46 63.03 -0.62
CA ALA A 10 -61.94 64.21 0.09
C ALA A 10 -62.23 64.16 1.61
N GLN A 11 -63.41 63.69 2.01
CA GLN A 11 -63.79 63.57 3.42
C GLN A 11 -63.08 62.43 4.15
N HIS A 12 -62.84 61.30 3.49
CA HIS A 12 -62.28 60.10 4.13
C HIS A 12 -60.80 59.88 3.81
N ARG A 13 -60.15 60.83 3.13
CA ARG A 13 -58.74 60.71 2.69
C ARG A 13 -57.82 60.34 3.84
N THR A 14 -57.92 61.07 4.95
CA THR A 14 -57.10 60.89 6.16
C THR A 14 -57.31 59.53 6.82
N ASP A 15 -58.55 59.07 6.89
CA ASP A 15 -58.88 57.77 7.49
C ASP A 15 -58.44 56.63 6.58
N VAL A 16 -58.65 56.74 5.27
CA VAL A 16 -58.16 55.77 4.29
C VAL A 16 -56.64 55.64 4.37
N TYR A 17 -55.89 56.75 4.44
CA TYR A 17 -54.43 56.67 4.59
C TYR A 17 -54.03 56.03 5.91
N LYS A 18 -54.64 56.38 7.04
CA LYS A 18 -54.34 55.74 8.34
C LYS A 18 -54.56 54.22 8.29
N TYR A 19 -55.72 53.76 7.84
CA TYR A 19 -56.01 52.33 7.78
C TYR A 19 -55.13 51.60 6.75
N SER A 20 -54.82 52.24 5.61
CA SER A 20 -53.90 51.69 4.62
C SER A 20 -52.49 51.50 5.18
N THR A 21 -51.99 52.47 5.96
CA THR A 21 -50.66 52.39 6.60
C THR A 21 -50.62 51.28 7.65
N PHE A 22 -51.67 51.14 8.48
CA PHE A 22 -51.74 50.03 9.45
C PHE A 22 -51.80 48.66 8.78
N ILE A 23 -52.58 48.52 7.70
CA ILE A 23 -52.69 47.27 6.95
C ILE A 23 -51.35 46.92 6.30
N LEU A 24 -50.67 47.89 5.68
CA LEU A 24 -49.37 47.67 5.05
C LEU A 24 -48.31 47.27 6.08
N LEU A 25 -48.28 47.93 7.24
CA LEU A 25 -47.35 47.60 8.32
C LEU A 25 -47.59 46.18 8.85
N PHE A 26 -48.85 45.79 9.03
CA PHE A 26 -49.22 44.45 9.47
C PHE A 26 -48.81 43.38 8.46
N LEU A 27 -48.92 43.68 7.17
CA LEU A 27 -48.56 42.78 6.08
C LEU A 27 -47.04 42.59 5.99
N VAL A 28 -46.26 43.66 6.17
CA VAL A 28 -44.79 43.59 6.24
C VAL A 28 -44.35 42.77 7.44
N VAL A 29 -44.92 43.00 8.63
CA VAL A 29 -44.61 42.24 9.84
C VAL A 29 -44.97 40.75 9.66
N ALA A 30 -46.12 40.44 9.06
CA ALA A 30 -46.52 39.06 8.80
C ALA A 30 -45.55 38.35 7.84
N ILE A 31 -45.11 39.02 6.76
CA ILE A 31 -44.11 38.46 5.83
C ILE A 31 -42.77 38.24 6.54
N SER A 32 -42.32 39.19 7.37
CA SER A 32 -41.09 39.04 8.15
C SER A 32 -41.18 37.87 9.14
N ILE A 33 -42.32 37.66 9.79
CA ILE A 33 -42.55 36.51 10.67
C ILE A 33 -42.49 35.21 9.86
N ILE A 34 -43.15 35.13 8.70
CA ILE A 34 -43.10 33.94 7.83
C ILE A 34 -41.65 33.64 7.41
N TYR A 35 -40.89 34.66 6.99
CA TYR A 35 -39.50 34.50 6.56
C TYR A 35 -38.58 34.08 7.72
N PHE A 36 -38.76 34.66 8.90
CA PHE A 36 -38.03 34.27 10.10
C PHE A 36 -38.37 32.85 10.55
N THR A 37 -39.65 32.45 10.43
CA THR A 37 -40.10 31.09 10.72
C THR A 37 -39.52 30.10 9.71
N TYR A 38 -39.53 30.42 8.43
CA TYR A 38 -38.90 29.62 7.37
C TYR A 38 -37.39 29.49 7.56
N SER A 39 -36.69 30.57 7.93
CA SER A 39 -35.26 30.54 8.25
C SER A 39 -34.95 29.68 9.47
N LYS A 40 -35.79 29.72 10.52
CA LYS A 40 -35.63 28.85 11.71
C LYS A 40 -35.93 27.38 11.43
N PHE A 41 -36.87 27.08 10.53
CA PHE A 41 -37.14 25.71 10.07
C PHE A 41 -36.08 25.21 9.07
N SER A 42 -35.46 26.11 8.30
CA SER A 42 -34.37 25.76 7.39
C SER A 42 -33.04 25.53 8.11
N SER A 43 -32.83 26.11 9.30
CA SER A 43 -31.60 25.91 10.08
C SER A 43 -31.63 24.68 11.01
N SER A 44 -32.75 23.96 11.10
CA SER A 44 -32.89 22.76 11.94
C SER A 44 -32.84 21.44 11.17
N ASN A 45 -32.62 21.46 9.85
CA ASN A 45 -32.45 20.26 9.02
C ASN A 45 -30.99 19.87 8.75
N GLU A 46 -30.02 20.53 9.37
CA GLU A 46 -28.63 20.06 9.42
C GLU A 46 -28.27 19.55 10.82
N MET A 47 -29.01 18.52 11.29
CA MET A 47 -28.56 17.69 12.40
C MET A 47 -28.84 16.23 12.07
N THR A 48 -27.79 15.54 11.65
CA THR A 48 -27.71 14.08 11.57
C THR A 48 -27.86 13.50 12.97
N MET A 49 -29.09 13.14 13.33
CA MET A 49 -29.36 12.30 14.49
C MET A 49 -29.89 10.95 13.97
N TYR A 50 -29.10 9.91 14.16
CA TYR A 50 -29.50 8.53 13.91
C TYR A 50 -30.58 8.12 14.92
N GLU A 51 -31.85 8.34 14.60
CA GLU A 51 -32.97 7.65 15.26
C GLU A 51 -33.69 6.76 14.25
N THR A 52 -33.42 5.46 14.33
CA THR A 52 -34.14 4.41 13.61
C THR A 52 -35.48 4.13 14.29
N THR A 53 -36.50 4.93 13.99
CA THR A 53 -37.89 4.49 14.13
C THR A 53 -38.61 4.66 12.81
N VAL A 54 -38.88 3.54 12.14
CA VAL A 54 -39.38 3.51 10.76
C VAL A 54 -40.90 3.56 10.77
N GLU A 55 -41.46 4.56 10.08
CA GLU A 55 -42.89 4.68 9.76
C GLU A 55 -43.38 3.57 8.80
N PRO A 56 -44.70 3.29 8.74
CA PRO A 56 -45.26 2.21 7.91
C PRO A 56 -45.12 2.44 6.39
N PHE A 57 -44.97 1.34 5.65
CA PHE A 57 -44.80 1.28 4.19
C PHE A 57 -45.68 2.25 3.40
N ILE A 58 -45.06 3.13 2.62
CA ILE A 58 -45.73 3.94 1.61
C ILE A 58 -45.38 3.37 0.22
N LYS A 59 -46.32 3.46 -0.74
CA LYS A 59 -46.24 2.90 -2.10
C LYS A 59 -44.99 3.33 -2.92
N ASN A 60 -44.21 4.29 -2.43
CA ASN A 60 -43.03 4.87 -3.08
C ASN A 60 -41.71 4.62 -2.33
N ASP A 61 -41.68 3.69 -1.36
CA ASP A 61 -40.44 3.35 -0.67
C ASP A 61 -39.46 2.58 -1.57
N TYR A 62 -38.18 2.98 -1.57
CA TYR A 62 -37.11 2.26 -2.26
C TYR A 62 -36.78 0.96 -1.53
N PHE A 63 -36.81 -0.17 -2.24
CA PHE A 63 -36.44 -1.49 -1.71
C PHE A 63 -34.91 -1.67 -1.60
N ILE A 64 -34.17 -0.98 -2.48
CA ILE A 64 -32.72 -0.90 -2.48
C ILE A 64 -32.34 0.58 -2.56
N ALA A 65 -31.62 1.09 -1.58
CA ALA A 65 -31.05 2.43 -1.59
C ALA A 65 -29.57 2.37 -1.94
N SER A 66 -29.06 3.36 -2.67
CA SER A 66 -27.64 3.50 -3.03
C SER A 66 -27.08 4.76 -2.40
N TYR A 67 -25.88 4.66 -1.84
CA TYR A 67 -25.10 5.80 -1.35
C TYR A 67 -23.72 5.73 -2.01
N ILE A 68 -23.25 6.82 -2.61
CA ILE A 68 -21.93 6.93 -3.23
C ILE A 68 -21.14 7.95 -2.44
N ASP A 69 -20.01 7.55 -1.88
CA ASP A 69 -19.14 8.39 -1.04
C ASP A 69 -19.90 9.11 0.09
N GLY A 70 -20.88 8.40 0.67
CA GLY A 70 -21.71 8.90 1.78
C GLY A 70 -22.93 9.73 1.34
N GLU A 71 -23.04 10.09 0.06
CA GLU A 71 -24.20 10.81 -0.47
C GLU A 71 -25.23 9.87 -1.09
N TRP A 72 -26.51 10.15 -0.86
CA TRP A 72 -27.58 9.35 -1.48
C TRP A 72 -27.56 9.50 -3.00
N SER A 73 -27.72 8.38 -3.71
CA SER A 73 -27.72 8.34 -5.17
C SER A 73 -28.99 7.69 -5.71
N ASN A 74 -29.49 8.22 -6.82
CA ASN A 74 -30.53 7.59 -7.64
C ASN A 74 -30.01 6.41 -8.45
N GLU A 75 -28.69 6.24 -8.51
CA GLU A 75 -28.01 5.27 -9.35
C GLU A 75 -27.15 4.33 -8.50
N ILE A 76 -27.07 3.07 -8.94
CA ILE A 76 -26.10 2.10 -8.43
C ILE A 76 -24.93 2.15 -9.42
N PRO A 77 -23.69 2.46 -8.98
CA PRO A 77 -22.53 2.44 -9.86
C PRO A 77 -22.42 1.11 -10.60
N GLY A 78 -22.04 1.15 -11.86
CA GLY A 78 -21.68 -0.03 -12.64
C GLY A 78 -20.35 -0.64 -12.19
N LYS A 79 -20.13 -1.92 -12.53
CA LYS A 79 -18.91 -2.69 -12.18
C LYS A 79 -17.61 -1.99 -12.55
N ASN A 80 -17.64 -1.19 -13.61
CA ASN A 80 -16.46 -0.54 -14.18
C ASN A 80 -16.39 0.96 -13.86
N ASP A 81 -17.31 1.48 -13.04
CA ASP A 81 -17.41 2.92 -12.77
C ASP A 81 -16.39 3.39 -11.72
N GLY A 82 -15.52 2.50 -11.27
CA GLY A 82 -14.49 2.81 -10.30
C GLY A 82 -15.06 3.04 -8.92
N TYR A 83 -16.05 2.24 -8.50
CA TYR A 83 -16.60 2.17 -7.14
C TYR A 83 -16.46 0.76 -6.58
N ILE A 84 -16.32 0.61 -5.26
CA ILE A 84 -16.45 -0.67 -4.55
C ILE A 84 -17.56 -0.55 -3.51
N ILE A 85 -18.17 -1.67 -3.14
CA ILE A 85 -19.12 -1.73 -2.03
C ILE A 85 -18.34 -1.60 -0.70
N ASP A 86 -18.69 -0.63 0.13
CA ASP A 86 -18.20 -0.47 1.50
C ASP A 86 -18.96 -1.42 2.44
N LYS A 87 -20.29 -1.39 2.37
CA LYS A 87 -21.15 -2.25 3.18
C LYS A 87 -22.56 -2.37 2.60
N VAL A 88 -23.25 -3.41 3.05
CA VAL A 88 -24.68 -3.64 2.78
C VAL A 88 -25.41 -3.75 4.11
N VAL A 89 -26.47 -2.96 4.30
CA VAL A 89 -27.27 -2.97 5.53
C VAL A 89 -28.72 -3.26 5.18
N CYS A 90 -29.27 -4.34 5.71
CA CYS A 90 -30.67 -4.73 5.50
C CYS A 90 -31.45 -4.73 6.82
N ASP A 91 -32.76 -4.47 6.76
CA ASP A 91 -33.65 -4.50 7.91
C ASP A 91 -34.30 -5.89 8.12
N ASN A 92 -35.17 -6.00 9.13
CA ASN A 92 -36.01 -7.18 9.40
C ASN A 92 -35.27 -8.52 9.60
N GLY A 93 -33.98 -8.49 9.94
CA GLY A 93 -33.16 -9.69 10.16
C GLY A 93 -32.72 -10.39 8.87
N ALA A 94 -32.88 -9.73 7.72
CA ALA A 94 -32.28 -10.18 6.46
C ALA A 94 -30.79 -9.84 6.42
N THR A 95 -30.02 -10.63 5.67
CA THR A 95 -28.60 -10.42 5.45
C THR A 95 -28.36 -10.13 3.98
N GLY A 96 -27.79 -8.96 3.67
CA GLY A 96 -27.36 -8.62 2.32
C GLY A 96 -25.86 -8.84 2.16
N THR A 97 -25.45 -9.49 1.08
CA THR A 97 -24.06 -9.61 0.63
C THR A 97 -23.95 -9.11 -0.81
N TRP A 98 -22.75 -8.70 -1.23
CA TRP A 98 -22.48 -8.25 -2.59
C TRP A 98 -21.65 -9.28 -3.34
N ASP A 99 -22.02 -9.56 -4.58
CA ASP A 99 -21.28 -10.42 -5.49
C ASP A 99 -20.48 -9.56 -6.47
N HIS A 100 -19.16 -9.58 -6.34
CA HIS A 100 -18.27 -8.79 -7.18
C HIS A 100 -18.10 -9.35 -8.60
N ASN A 101 -18.39 -10.64 -8.82
CA ASN A 101 -18.27 -11.26 -10.14
C ASN A 101 -19.42 -10.84 -11.03
N ASP A 102 -20.64 -10.96 -10.52
CA ASP A 102 -21.86 -10.66 -11.27
C ASP A 102 -22.37 -9.24 -11.05
N TRP A 103 -21.74 -8.49 -10.13
CA TRP A 103 -22.12 -7.13 -9.75
C TRP A 103 -23.57 -7.03 -9.27
N GLU A 104 -23.92 -7.91 -8.32
CA GLU A 104 -25.28 -8.07 -7.81
C GLU A 104 -25.34 -8.10 -6.28
N ILE A 105 -26.47 -7.70 -5.71
CA ILE A 105 -26.77 -7.91 -4.29
C ILE A 105 -27.48 -9.26 -4.10
N ARG A 106 -26.96 -10.08 -3.18
CA ARG A 106 -27.61 -11.30 -2.71
C ARG A 106 -28.26 -11.03 -1.35
N ILE A 107 -29.59 -11.15 -1.27
CA ILE A 107 -30.33 -10.97 -0.02
C ILE A 107 -30.80 -12.34 0.49
N SER A 108 -30.33 -12.71 1.66
CA SER A 108 -30.69 -13.95 2.36
C SER A 108 -31.59 -13.68 3.57
N ASN A 109 -32.40 -14.66 3.96
CA ASN A 109 -33.29 -14.60 5.14
C ASN A 109 -34.35 -13.45 5.13
N ALA A 110 -34.72 -12.96 3.94
CA ALA A 110 -35.78 -11.95 3.78
C ALA A 110 -37.18 -12.56 3.97
N THR A 111 -37.53 -12.88 5.21
CA THR A 111 -38.84 -13.48 5.59
C THR A 111 -39.99 -12.47 5.68
N LYS A 112 -39.68 -11.17 5.60
CA LYS A 112 -40.61 -10.04 5.60
C LYS A 112 -40.22 -9.05 4.51
N LYS A 113 -41.09 -8.07 4.21
CA LYS A 113 -40.73 -6.94 3.34
C LYS A 113 -39.50 -6.26 3.91
N THR A 114 -38.41 -6.25 3.14
CA THR A 114 -37.08 -5.83 3.58
C THR A 114 -36.59 -4.65 2.75
N LYS A 115 -35.94 -3.68 3.38
CA LYS A 115 -35.16 -2.63 2.72
C LYS A 115 -33.67 -2.92 2.92
N CYS A 116 -32.88 -2.74 1.86
CA CYS A 116 -31.43 -2.81 1.94
C CYS A 116 -30.81 -1.49 1.45
N SER A 117 -29.74 -1.04 2.12
CA SER A 117 -28.92 0.10 1.70
C SER A 117 -27.55 -0.40 1.28
N LEU A 118 -27.15 -0.04 0.07
CA LEU A 118 -25.84 -0.26 -0.53
C LEU A 118 -25.01 1.00 -0.35
N PHE A 119 -23.82 0.86 0.22
CA PHE A 119 -22.86 1.95 0.34
C PHE A 119 -21.70 1.66 -0.58
N PHE A 120 -21.48 2.54 -1.55
CA PHE A 120 -20.38 2.55 -2.48
C PHE A 120 -19.40 3.63 -2.07
N VAL A 121 -18.12 3.34 -2.21
CA VAL A 121 -17.04 4.31 -2.10
C VAL A 121 -16.25 4.27 -3.40
N THR A 122 -15.62 5.39 -3.76
CA THR A 122 -14.71 5.43 -4.91
C THR A 122 -13.75 4.24 -4.78
N GLY A 123 -13.86 3.39 -5.77
CA GLY A 123 -13.30 2.06 -5.85
C GLY A 123 -11.80 2.16 -5.85
N SER A 124 -11.18 1.26 -5.10
CA SER A 124 -9.75 1.19 -5.08
C SER A 124 -9.24 0.96 -6.52
N LEU A 125 -8.36 1.84 -7.00
CA LEU A 125 -7.57 1.58 -8.20
C LEU A 125 -6.57 0.43 -7.97
N ILE A 126 -6.54 -0.12 -6.76
CA ILE A 126 -5.74 -1.25 -6.32
C ILE A 126 -6.53 -2.54 -6.61
N ASP A 127 -6.07 -3.28 -7.60
CA ASP A 127 -6.55 -4.63 -7.91
C ASP A 127 -5.58 -5.65 -7.29
N VAL A 128 -5.91 -6.16 -6.10
CA VAL A 128 -5.03 -7.12 -5.41
C VAL A 128 -5.16 -8.49 -6.07
N GLU A 129 -4.25 -8.77 -6.99
CA GLU A 129 -4.17 -10.07 -7.65
C GLU A 129 -3.66 -11.16 -6.68
N LEU A 130 -4.57 -12.01 -6.21
CA LEU A 130 -4.26 -13.16 -5.35
C LEU A 130 -3.98 -14.39 -6.20
N TYR A 131 -2.70 -14.78 -6.26
CA TYR A 131 -2.29 -15.99 -6.94
C TYR A 131 -2.62 -17.25 -6.13
N GLN A 132 -2.81 -18.38 -6.84
CA GLN A 132 -3.10 -19.67 -6.23
C GLN A 132 -2.08 -20.00 -5.14
N GLY A 133 -2.56 -20.44 -3.97
CA GLY A 133 -1.74 -20.81 -2.81
C GLY A 133 -1.54 -19.68 -1.81
N LEU A 134 -1.65 -18.41 -2.23
CA LEU A 134 -1.65 -17.28 -1.30
C LEU A 134 -2.93 -17.27 -0.48
N ILE A 135 -2.78 -17.27 0.84
CA ILE A 135 -3.88 -17.06 1.78
C ILE A 135 -3.85 -15.58 2.19
N PRO A 136 -4.87 -14.78 1.86
CA PRO A 136 -4.96 -13.39 2.29
C PRO A 136 -5.18 -13.33 3.80
N VAL A 137 -4.52 -12.38 4.46
CA VAL A 137 -4.53 -12.28 5.93
C VAL A 137 -4.66 -10.86 6.45
N THR A 138 -5.23 -10.74 7.64
CA THR A 138 -5.24 -9.55 8.49
C THR A 138 -4.63 -9.86 9.86
N TYR A 139 -4.65 -8.90 10.78
CA TYR A 139 -4.15 -9.08 12.14
C TYR A 139 -5.26 -8.79 13.15
N ASN A 140 -5.41 -9.66 14.17
CA ASN A 140 -6.34 -9.41 15.27
C ASN A 140 -5.75 -8.42 16.29
N SER A 141 -6.49 -8.10 17.36
CA SER A 141 -6.04 -7.20 18.43
C SER A 141 -4.81 -7.68 19.20
N ASN A 142 -4.47 -8.96 19.12
CA ASN A 142 -3.26 -9.55 19.71
C ASN A 142 -2.09 -9.59 18.72
N GLY A 143 -2.29 -9.08 17.50
CA GLY A 143 -1.34 -9.11 16.40
C GLY A 143 -1.11 -10.49 15.80
N ASP A 144 -2.04 -11.43 15.99
CA ASP A 144 -1.97 -12.75 15.35
C ASP A 144 -2.47 -12.70 13.91
N VAL A 145 -1.88 -13.55 13.06
CA VAL A 145 -2.25 -13.69 11.65
C VAL A 145 -3.63 -14.36 11.55
N VAL A 146 -4.57 -13.70 10.89
CA VAL A 146 -5.95 -14.18 10.72
C VAL A 146 -6.29 -14.26 9.24
N VAL A 147 -6.98 -15.33 8.83
CA VAL A 147 -7.46 -15.47 7.44
C VAL A 147 -8.46 -14.36 7.12
N ALA A 148 -8.18 -13.59 6.08
CA ALA A 148 -9.03 -12.49 5.63
C ALA A 148 -10.25 -12.98 4.82
N ASP A 149 -11.35 -12.24 4.89
CA ASP A 149 -12.47 -12.39 3.94
C ASP A 149 -12.27 -11.46 2.75
N THR A 150 -11.97 -12.03 1.59
CA THR A 150 -11.77 -11.26 0.35
C THR A 150 -13.04 -10.65 -0.22
N ASN A 151 -14.22 -11.03 0.30
CA ASN A 151 -15.51 -10.41 -0.05
C ASN A 151 -15.82 -9.18 0.80
N THR A 152 -14.93 -8.83 1.73
CA THR A 152 -15.01 -7.64 2.57
C THR A 152 -13.75 -6.81 2.42
N LYS A 153 -13.73 -5.60 2.98
CA LYS A 153 -12.53 -4.79 3.04
C LYS A 153 -11.50 -5.44 3.98
N TRP A 154 -10.43 -5.99 3.41
CA TRP A 154 -9.34 -6.64 4.16
C TRP A 154 -7.99 -5.91 4.06
N TYR A 155 -7.98 -4.77 3.37
CA TYR A 155 -6.88 -3.83 3.29
C TYR A 155 -7.43 -2.41 3.13
N ASP A 156 -6.62 -1.42 3.49
CA ASP A 156 -6.94 -0.01 3.35
C ASP A 156 -5.66 0.84 3.32
N TYR A 157 -5.16 1.12 2.13
CA TYR A 157 -3.93 1.90 1.96
C TYR A 157 -4.06 3.34 2.46
N SER A 158 -5.28 3.90 2.51
CA SER A 158 -5.50 5.24 3.08
C SER A 158 -5.40 5.25 4.60
N ASN A 159 -5.56 4.08 5.24
CA ASN A 159 -5.35 3.86 6.66
C ASN A 159 -4.03 3.10 6.94
N HIS A 160 -3.11 3.06 5.98
CA HIS A 160 -1.80 2.40 6.09
C HIS A 160 -1.88 0.87 6.31
N GLU A 161 -3.00 0.25 5.95
CA GLU A 161 -3.24 -1.19 6.05
C GLU A 161 -3.01 -1.86 4.69
N TRP A 162 -1.74 -2.08 4.31
CA TRP A 162 -1.39 -2.71 3.04
C TRP A 162 -1.86 -4.17 2.98
N ALA A 163 -2.24 -4.67 1.80
CA ALA A 163 -2.71 -6.06 1.67
C ALA A 163 -1.59 -7.07 2.00
N ASN A 164 -1.90 -8.08 2.81
CA ASN A 164 -0.94 -9.10 3.26
C ASN A 164 -1.41 -10.51 2.89
N ALA A 165 -0.48 -11.40 2.56
CA ALA A 165 -0.78 -12.81 2.29
C ALA A 165 0.32 -13.73 2.81
N VAL A 166 -0.02 -15.01 2.99
CA VAL A 166 0.93 -16.02 3.45
C VAL A 166 0.89 -17.26 2.56
N LEU A 167 2.05 -17.93 2.45
CA LEU A 167 2.15 -19.30 1.96
C LEU A 167 2.39 -20.24 3.15
N VAL A 168 1.62 -21.32 3.19
CA VAL A 168 1.73 -22.39 4.18
C VAL A 168 2.41 -23.62 3.58
N ASN A 169 2.81 -24.58 4.40
CA ASN A 169 3.36 -25.85 3.90
C ASN A 169 2.26 -26.73 3.27
N TYR A 170 1.96 -26.49 2.00
CA TYR A 170 0.92 -27.21 1.25
C TYR A 170 1.25 -28.70 1.04
N ALA A 171 2.52 -29.10 1.13
CA ALA A 171 2.91 -30.51 1.06
C ALA A 171 2.42 -31.33 2.27
N ASP A 172 2.08 -30.68 3.39
CA ASP A 172 1.45 -31.32 4.54
C ASP A 172 -0.07 -31.47 4.27
N SER A 173 -0.56 -32.71 4.21
CA SER A 173 -1.97 -33.00 3.92
C SER A 173 -2.94 -32.47 4.97
N THR A 174 -2.50 -32.31 6.22
CA THR A 174 -3.29 -31.74 7.32
C THR A 174 -3.45 -30.24 7.11
N ILE A 175 -2.35 -29.54 6.80
CA ILE A 175 -2.37 -28.09 6.51
C ILE A 175 -3.16 -27.81 5.22
N LYS A 176 -2.90 -28.57 4.16
CA LYS A 176 -3.64 -28.47 2.90
C LYS A 176 -5.14 -28.61 3.12
N SER A 177 -5.57 -29.69 3.76
CA SER A 177 -7.01 -29.95 3.99
C SER A 177 -7.64 -28.99 5.00
N LYS A 178 -6.86 -28.35 5.88
CA LYS A 178 -7.35 -27.29 6.76
C LYS A 178 -7.79 -26.06 5.97
N TYR A 179 -6.96 -25.58 5.03
CA TYR A 179 -7.16 -24.28 4.37
C TYR A 179 -7.84 -24.34 3.00
N PHE A 180 -7.60 -25.39 2.20
CA PHE A 180 -7.98 -25.42 0.79
C PHE A 180 -9.02 -26.49 0.49
N ASN A 181 -9.92 -26.18 -0.45
CA ASN A 181 -10.76 -27.15 -1.13
C ASN A 181 -9.96 -27.94 -2.18
N ASP A 182 -10.57 -28.97 -2.75
CA ASP A 182 -9.92 -29.81 -3.78
C ASP A 182 -9.55 -29.02 -5.06
N ASP A 183 -10.28 -27.93 -5.34
CA ASP A 183 -10.07 -27.02 -6.47
C ASP A 183 -9.07 -25.88 -6.17
N MET A 184 -8.35 -25.93 -5.04
CA MET A 184 -7.42 -24.90 -4.56
C MET A 184 -8.06 -23.58 -4.10
N SER A 185 -9.39 -23.47 -4.10
CA SER A 185 -10.05 -22.32 -3.47
C SER A 185 -9.89 -22.37 -1.95
N LEU A 186 -9.79 -21.19 -1.32
CA LEU A 186 -9.75 -21.06 0.13
C LEU A 186 -11.11 -21.47 0.73
N LYS A 187 -11.09 -22.23 1.82
CA LYS A 187 -12.32 -22.62 2.53
C LYS A 187 -12.98 -21.42 3.20
N SER A 188 -14.25 -21.17 2.91
CA SER A 188 -15.01 -20.11 3.61
C SER A 188 -15.08 -20.32 5.13
N SER A 189 -15.01 -21.57 5.60
CA SER A 189 -15.02 -21.90 7.04
C SER A 189 -13.76 -21.51 7.79
N VAL A 190 -12.64 -21.21 7.11
CA VAL A 190 -11.41 -20.77 7.77
C VAL A 190 -11.30 -19.25 7.86
N VAL A 191 -12.16 -18.51 7.17
CA VAL A 191 -12.20 -17.05 7.24
C VAL A 191 -12.41 -16.60 8.69
N GLY A 192 -11.60 -15.65 9.15
CA GLY A 192 -11.60 -15.17 10.53
C GLY A 192 -10.88 -16.09 11.54
N SER A 193 -10.34 -17.25 11.10
CA SER A 193 -9.54 -18.12 11.96
C SER A 193 -8.06 -17.70 12.00
N THR A 194 -7.42 -17.91 13.15
CA THR A 194 -5.98 -17.65 13.32
C THR A 194 -5.14 -18.74 12.64
N ILE A 195 -4.05 -18.33 11.98
CA ILE A 195 -3.01 -19.22 11.43
C ILE A 195 -1.84 -19.26 12.41
N SER A 196 -1.37 -20.46 12.76
CA SER A 196 -0.18 -20.58 13.61
C SER A 196 1.06 -20.15 12.82
N MET A 197 1.98 -19.41 13.46
CA MET A 197 3.24 -19.03 12.82
C MET A 197 4.05 -20.26 12.38
N ASP A 198 3.89 -21.42 13.03
CA ASP A 198 4.56 -22.67 12.64
C ASP A 198 4.03 -23.27 11.32
N GLU A 199 2.79 -22.94 10.94
CA GLU A 199 2.16 -23.40 9.68
C GLU A 199 2.58 -22.51 8.48
N ILE A 200 3.02 -21.27 8.76
CA ILE A 200 3.46 -20.30 7.75
C ILE A 200 4.90 -20.57 7.34
N LEU A 201 5.14 -20.61 6.03
CA LEU A 201 6.48 -20.66 5.44
C LEU A 201 6.96 -19.26 5.03
N GLN A 202 6.09 -18.49 4.38
CA GLN A 202 6.46 -17.20 3.79
C GLN A 202 5.32 -16.19 3.95
N MET A 203 5.66 -14.93 4.25
CA MET A 203 4.74 -13.81 4.41
C MET A 203 5.05 -12.73 3.37
N TYR A 204 4.01 -12.16 2.78
CA TYR A 204 4.13 -11.19 1.69
C TYR A 204 3.24 -9.97 1.94
N VAL A 205 3.67 -8.83 1.40
CA VAL A 205 2.92 -7.58 1.36
C VAL A 205 2.74 -7.16 -0.10
N TYR A 206 1.53 -6.80 -0.47
CA TYR A 206 1.22 -6.36 -1.81
C TYR A 206 1.67 -4.92 -2.02
N ILE A 207 2.25 -4.64 -3.19
CA ILE A 207 2.62 -3.32 -3.65
C ILE A 207 1.85 -3.08 -4.94
N PRO A 208 0.75 -2.30 -4.89
CA PRO A 208 -0.11 -2.11 -6.04
C PRO A 208 0.55 -1.24 -7.10
N ARG A 209 0.17 -1.45 -8.36
CA ARG A 209 0.60 -0.61 -9.47
C ARG A 209 0.21 0.84 -9.23
N TYR A 210 1.15 1.74 -9.48
CA TYR A 210 0.90 3.17 -9.40
C TYR A 210 1.77 3.96 -10.38
N ARG A 211 1.37 5.22 -10.57
CA ARG A 211 2.24 6.29 -11.07
C ARG A 211 2.61 7.25 -9.95
N TYR A 212 3.80 7.85 -10.06
CA TYR A 212 4.26 8.86 -9.13
C TYR A 212 4.62 10.14 -9.87
N LYS A 213 4.52 11.26 -9.15
CA LYS A 213 4.89 12.56 -9.70
C LYS A 213 6.40 12.75 -9.61
N LEU A 214 7.02 13.08 -10.72
CA LEU A 214 8.46 13.31 -10.80
C LEU A 214 8.83 14.57 -10.02
N PHE A 215 9.77 14.45 -9.09
CA PHE A 215 10.21 15.57 -8.23
C PHE A 215 11.70 15.92 -8.36
N ASN A 216 12.52 15.02 -8.95
CA ASN A 216 13.93 15.28 -9.23
C ASN A 216 14.43 14.52 -10.48
N ALA A 217 13.68 14.62 -11.58
CA ALA A 217 14.02 13.97 -12.83
C ALA A 217 15.27 14.55 -13.52
N ASN A 218 15.61 15.81 -13.20
CA ASN A 218 16.75 16.54 -13.78
C ASN A 218 18.11 16.22 -13.13
N ASN A 219 18.20 15.16 -12.30
CA ASN A 219 19.43 14.75 -11.60
C ASN A 219 20.05 15.85 -10.71
N GLY A 220 19.20 16.69 -10.11
CA GLY A 220 19.62 17.70 -9.14
C GLY A 220 19.62 17.15 -7.72
N THR A 221 19.38 18.03 -6.76
CA THR A 221 19.16 17.65 -5.35
C THR A 221 17.71 17.87 -4.98
N SER A 222 17.19 17.08 -4.05
CA SER A 222 15.85 17.21 -3.50
C SER A 222 15.88 17.25 -1.97
N LYS A 223 14.74 17.60 -1.37
CA LYS A 223 14.50 17.54 0.07
C LYS A 223 13.45 16.48 0.36
N GLU A 224 13.52 15.93 1.55
CA GLU A 224 12.55 15.00 2.10
C GLU A 224 11.13 15.58 1.96
N GLN A 225 10.21 14.82 1.35
CA GLN A 225 8.82 15.19 1.11
C GLN A 225 7.98 13.94 0.90
N ALA A 226 6.66 14.01 1.08
CA ALA A 226 5.77 12.94 0.64
C ALA A 226 5.84 12.79 -0.89
N VAL A 227 5.95 11.55 -1.37
CA VAL A 227 5.88 11.23 -2.79
C VAL A 227 4.41 11.18 -3.20
N ASP A 228 4.04 12.01 -4.18
CA ASP A 228 2.70 12.01 -4.76
C ASP A 228 2.48 10.73 -5.58
N ILE A 229 1.53 9.90 -5.16
CA ILE A 229 1.20 8.60 -5.77
C ILE A 229 -0.27 8.55 -6.16
N ILE A 230 -0.55 8.00 -7.33
CA ILE A 230 -1.90 7.61 -7.78
C ILE A 230 -1.82 6.15 -8.24
N PHE A 231 -2.58 5.27 -7.59
CA PHE A 231 -2.72 3.88 -8.01
C PHE A 231 -3.33 3.78 -9.41
N GLU A 232 -2.94 2.78 -10.18
CA GLU A 232 -3.40 2.57 -11.55
C GLU A 232 -3.82 1.12 -11.75
N LYS A 233 -4.89 0.89 -12.52
CA LYS A 233 -5.26 -0.46 -12.96
C LYS A 233 -4.35 -0.91 -14.09
N VAL A 234 -4.08 -2.22 -14.16
CA VAL A 234 -3.45 -2.82 -15.33
C VAL A 234 -4.31 -2.54 -16.58
N GLY A 235 -3.66 -2.24 -17.70
CA GLY A 235 -4.34 -1.82 -18.94
C GLY A 235 -4.63 -0.31 -19.05
N THR A 236 -4.44 0.47 -17.98
CA THR A 236 -4.38 1.93 -18.09
C THR A 236 -3.14 2.33 -18.90
N GLU A 237 -3.29 3.29 -19.82
CA GLU A 237 -2.15 3.82 -20.58
C GLU A 237 -1.09 4.36 -19.60
N LYS A 238 0.17 3.97 -19.81
CA LYS A 238 1.26 4.40 -18.94
C LYS A 238 1.47 5.90 -19.05
N SER A 239 1.69 6.52 -17.90
CA SER A 239 2.27 7.86 -17.85
C SER A 239 3.77 7.73 -18.12
N ASN A 240 4.31 8.49 -19.09
CA ASN A 240 5.71 8.42 -19.54
C ASN A 240 6.44 9.75 -19.32
N GLY A 241 6.15 10.44 -18.22
CA GLY A 241 6.80 11.71 -17.89
C GLY A 241 8.32 11.59 -17.79
N THR A 242 8.99 12.68 -18.12
CA THR A 242 10.45 12.81 -18.05
C THR A 242 10.91 14.06 -17.29
N GLU A 243 10.01 14.99 -17.01
CA GLU A 243 10.32 16.26 -16.34
C GLU A 243 9.62 16.37 -14.98
N ASN A 244 10.17 17.22 -14.10
CA ASN A 244 9.57 17.49 -12.80
C ASN A 244 8.13 18.01 -12.93
N GLY A 245 7.23 17.45 -12.14
CA GLY A 245 5.80 17.77 -12.14
C GLY A 245 4.97 16.88 -13.07
N GLU A 246 5.59 16.16 -14.00
CA GLU A 246 4.94 15.13 -14.80
C GLU A 246 4.76 13.83 -14.01
N TRP A 247 3.96 12.92 -14.55
CA TRP A 247 3.71 11.62 -13.94
C TRP A 247 4.41 10.50 -14.70
N LEU A 248 4.96 9.54 -13.96
CA LEU A 248 5.55 8.32 -14.50
C LEU A 248 4.88 7.10 -13.87
N THR A 249 4.30 6.23 -14.69
CA THR A 249 3.87 4.90 -14.22
C THR A 249 5.12 4.14 -13.79
N HIS A 250 5.16 3.68 -12.55
CA HIS A 250 6.39 3.20 -11.95
C HIS A 250 6.92 1.96 -12.72
N PRO A 251 8.19 1.95 -13.16
CA PRO A 251 8.69 0.88 -14.03
C PRO A 251 8.69 -0.53 -13.41
N ALA A 252 8.69 -0.62 -12.08
CA ALA A 252 8.58 -1.90 -11.34
C ALA A 252 7.37 -2.76 -11.74
N PHE A 253 6.29 -2.14 -12.25
CA PHE A 253 5.06 -2.85 -12.62
C PHE A 253 5.04 -3.36 -14.07
N THR A 254 6.23 -3.56 -14.63
CA THR A 254 6.45 -4.25 -15.90
C THR A 254 7.55 -5.29 -15.72
N PHE A 255 7.19 -6.56 -15.87
CA PHE A 255 8.11 -7.68 -15.72
C PHE A 255 8.36 -8.34 -17.08
N GLY A 256 9.53 -8.05 -17.68
CA GLY A 256 9.78 -8.38 -19.07
C GLY A 256 8.81 -7.62 -19.97
N ASN A 257 7.86 -8.33 -20.58
CA ASN A 257 6.80 -7.75 -21.39
C ASN A 257 5.41 -7.78 -20.72
N THR A 258 5.33 -8.29 -19.49
CA THR A 258 4.08 -8.46 -18.75
C THR A 258 3.81 -7.23 -17.90
N GLU A 259 2.66 -6.58 -18.14
CA GLU A 259 2.16 -5.51 -17.27
C GLU A 259 1.54 -6.10 -16.02
N LEU A 260 1.96 -5.62 -14.85
CA LEU A 260 1.51 -6.13 -13.57
C LEU A 260 0.48 -5.20 -12.93
N PRO A 261 -0.57 -5.72 -12.28
CA PRO A 261 -1.46 -4.93 -11.40
C PRO A 261 -0.78 -4.55 -10.07
N GLY A 262 0.33 -5.22 -9.74
CA GLY A 262 1.15 -5.00 -8.56
C GLY A 262 2.10 -6.17 -8.35
N ILE A 263 2.85 -6.15 -7.25
CA ILE A 263 3.80 -7.20 -6.88
C ILE A 263 3.63 -7.63 -5.42
N TRP A 264 3.90 -8.89 -5.10
CA TRP A 264 3.97 -9.36 -3.71
C TRP A 264 5.43 -9.35 -3.25
N ALA A 265 5.79 -8.39 -2.40
CA ALA A 265 7.13 -8.29 -1.82
C ALA A 265 7.21 -9.09 -0.52
N ALA A 266 8.33 -9.78 -0.29
CA ALA A 266 8.60 -10.48 0.97
C ALA A 266 8.47 -9.51 2.15
N LYS A 267 7.70 -9.90 3.17
CA LYS A 267 7.40 -9.07 4.35
C LYS A 267 8.62 -8.87 5.27
N PHE A 268 9.52 -9.84 5.28
CA PHE A 268 10.74 -9.88 6.09
C PHE A 268 11.91 -10.26 5.19
N GLU A 269 13.15 -10.03 5.65
CA GLU A 269 14.34 -10.56 4.98
C GLU A 269 14.27 -12.09 4.82
N ALA A 270 15.00 -12.61 3.83
CA ALA A 270 15.16 -14.04 3.62
C ALA A 270 15.72 -14.73 4.86
N SER A 271 15.19 -15.90 5.21
CA SER A 271 15.64 -16.69 6.37
C SER A 271 15.57 -18.20 6.10
N GLY A 272 16.00 -19.01 7.07
CA GLY A 272 16.02 -20.47 6.97
C GLY A 272 17.27 -20.97 6.25
N THR A 273 17.11 -21.86 5.28
CA THR A 273 18.21 -22.40 4.45
C THR A 273 17.83 -22.36 2.96
N THR A 274 18.78 -22.59 2.06
CA THR A 274 18.52 -22.63 0.61
C THR A 274 17.50 -23.72 0.22
N ASP A 275 17.41 -24.82 0.99
CA ASP A 275 16.46 -25.91 0.76
C ASP A 275 15.16 -25.75 1.57
N ASN A 276 15.18 -24.88 2.58
CA ASN A 276 14.03 -24.56 3.40
C ASN A 276 13.91 -23.04 3.59
N TYR A 277 13.68 -22.37 2.46
CA TYR A 277 13.59 -20.92 2.37
C TYR A 277 12.34 -20.40 3.08
N GLN A 278 12.52 -19.45 3.99
CA GLN A 278 11.48 -18.85 4.82
C GLN A 278 11.46 -17.33 4.72
N ILE A 279 10.26 -16.75 4.87
CA ILE A 279 10.03 -15.30 4.99
C ILE A 279 9.13 -15.11 6.21
N LYS A 280 9.75 -14.98 7.40
CA LYS A 280 9.06 -15.03 8.69
C LYS A 280 9.71 -14.07 9.69
N PRO A 281 8.97 -13.57 10.69
CA PRO A 281 9.55 -12.80 11.78
C PRO A 281 10.34 -13.69 12.74
N ASN A 282 11.18 -13.07 13.56
CA ASN A 282 11.97 -13.71 14.60
C ASN A 282 12.86 -14.84 14.08
N GLN A 283 13.31 -14.74 12.83
CA GLN A 283 14.28 -15.67 12.23
C GLN A 283 15.61 -14.97 12.06
N LYS A 284 16.70 -15.72 12.04
CA LYS A 284 17.98 -15.18 11.60
C LYS A 284 17.96 -15.04 10.08
N SER A 285 18.34 -13.86 9.56
CA SER A 285 18.44 -13.63 8.13
C SER A 285 19.46 -14.59 7.49
N LEU A 286 19.13 -15.08 6.30
CA LEU A 286 19.96 -15.96 5.50
C LEU A 286 21.05 -15.11 4.86
N THR A 287 22.26 -15.18 5.45
CA THR A 287 23.44 -14.45 4.99
C THR A 287 24.57 -15.39 4.61
N ASN A 288 25.75 -14.85 4.26
CA ASN A 288 26.95 -15.62 3.98
C ASN A 288 26.76 -16.65 2.84
N ILE A 289 26.08 -16.21 1.79
CA ILE A 289 25.95 -16.88 0.50
C ILE A 289 26.17 -15.85 -0.61
N ASN A 290 26.60 -16.28 -1.79
CA ASN A 290 26.80 -15.36 -2.91
C ASN A 290 25.47 -15.01 -3.61
N LEU A 291 25.48 -13.95 -4.41
CA LEU A 291 24.31 -13.43 -5.10
C LEU A 291 23.61 -14.46 -6.00
N ALA A 292 24.36 -15.31 -6.72
CA ALA A 292 23.78 -16.35 -7.56
C ALA A 292 22.99 -17.39 -6.76
N THR A 293 23.44 -17.69 -5.54
CA THR A 293 22.73 -18.56 -4.59
C THR A 293 21.50 -17.87 -4.00
N MET A 294 21.57 -16.56 -3.72
CA MET A 294 20.40 -15.78 -3.29
C MET A 294 19.30 -15.75 -4.36
N PHE A 295 19.70 -15.54 -5.63
CA PHE A 295 18.79 -15.59 -6.77
C PHE A 295 18.14 -16.98 -6.90
N SER A 296 18.92 -18.06 -6.91
CA SER A 296 18.38 -19.41 -7.03
C SER A 296 17.50 -19.81 -5.84
N THR A 297 17.82 -19.34 -4.64
CA THR A 297 16.98 -19.53 -3.45
C THR A 297 15.64 -18.81 -3.59
N SER A 298 15.62 -17.59 -4.13
CA SER A 298 14.37 -16.87 -4.43
C SER A 298 13.52 -17.58 -5.48
N ARG A 299 14.16 -18.21 -6.49
CA ARG A 299 13.48 -19.06 -7.48
C ARG A 299 12.92 -20.36 -6.88
N SER A 300 13.49 -20.84 -5.77
CA SER A 300 13.14 -22.16 -5.20
C SER A 300 11.65 -22.28 -4.83
N THR A 301 10.99 -21.16 -4.50
CA THR A 301 9.55 -21.14 -4.19
C THR A 301 8.72 -21.60 -5.39
N ILE A 302 8.91 -21.02 -6.58
CA ILE A 302 8.20 -21.48 -7.79
C ILE A 302 8.71 -22.82 -8.31
N LEU A 303 10.03 -23.09 -8.22
CA LEU A 303 10.58 -24.37 -8.64
C LEU A 303 10.09 -25.55 -7.79
N ASN A 304 9.65 -25.29 -6.56
CA ASN A 304 8.98 -26.24 -5.68
C ASN A 304 7.51 -25.85 -5.45
N ALA A 305 6.81 -25.46 -6.52
CA ALA A 305 5.42 -24.99 -6.47
C ALA A 305 4.49 -25.89 -5.65
N SER A 306 4.67 -27.21 -5.70
CA SER A 306 3.89 -28.19 -4.95
C SER A 306 4.06 -28.09 -3.44
N LYS A 307 5.20 -27.62 -2.91
CA LYS A 307 5.38 -27.34 -1.48
C LYS A 307 4.54 -26.14 -1.02
N TYR A 308 4.32 -25.18 -1.91
CA TYR A 308 3.69 -23.88 -1.61
C TYR A 308 2.25 -23.76 -2.15
N GLY A 309 1.75 -24.75 -2.88
CA GLY A 309 0.42 -24.71 -3.50
C GLY A 309 0.34 -23.76 -4.71
N LEU A 310 1.48 -23.35 -5.26
CA LEU A 310 1.56 -22.47 -6.43
C LEU A 310 1.31 -23.23 -7.73
N ASN A 311 1.12 -22.49 -8.83
CA ASN A 311 1.05 -23.02 -10.19
C ASN A 311 2.02 -22.27 -11.12
N ASN A 312 2.11 -22.66 -12.39
CA ASN A 312 3.10 -22.11 -13.33
C ASN A 312 2.79 -20.69 -13.85
N ASN A 313 1.69 -20.08 -13.40
CA ASN A 313 1.31 -18.72 -13.81
C ASN A 313 1.99 -17.63 -12.97
N VAL A 314 2.71 -18.02 -11.93
CA VAL A 314 3.46 -17.09 -11.08
C VAL A 314 4.95 -17.21 -11.33
N ASP A 315 5.66 -16.15 -11.00
CA ASP A 315 7.11 -16.07 -10.96
C ASP A 315 7.55 -15.67 -9.54
N THR A 316 8.64 -16.26 -9.05
CA THR A 316 9.29 -15.80 -7.82
C THR A 316 10.74 -15.47 -8.12
N HIS A 317 11.21 -14.29 -7.77
CA HIS A 317 12.58 -13.87 -8.05
C HIS A 317 13.16 -13.07 -6.90
N MET A 318 14.48 -12.88 -6.92
CA MET A 318 15.15 -11.96 -6.02
C MET A 318 14.80 -10.52 -6.43
N MET A 319 14.49 -9.67 -5.46
CA MET A 319 14.03 -8.31 -5.70
C MET A 319 15.01 -7.52 -6.57
N LYS A 320 14.46 -6.79 -7.56
CA LYS A 320 15.20 -5.84 -8.40
C LYS A 320 15.35 -4.49 -7.70
N ASN A 321 16.32 -3.69 -8.13
CA ASN A 321 16.52 -2.35 -7.54
C ASN A 321 15.32 -1.44 -7.82
N MET A 322 14.71 -1.57 -9.01
CA MET A 322 13.49 -0.86 -9.39
C MET A 322 12.29 -1.22 -8.49
N GLU A 323 12.18 -2.47 -8.05
CA GLU A 323 11.10 -2.91 -7.15
C GLU A 323 11.31 -2.37 -5.73
N TRP A 324 12.56 -2.32 -5.26
CA TRP A 324 12.89 -1.64 -4.01
C TRP A 324 12.48 -0.17 -4.05
N GLY A 325 12.82 0.54 -5.14
CA GLY A 325 12.43 1.94 -5.31
C GLY A 325 10.92 2.16 -5.30
N ALA A 326 10.15 1.23 -5.89
CA ALA A 326 8.68 1.26 -5.82
C ALA A 326 8.17 1.19 -4.37
N ILE A 327 8.79 0.35 -3.55
CA ILE A 327 8.43 0.21 -2.14
C ILE A 327 8.87 1.45 -1.35
N ALA A 328 10.06 1.98 -1.63
CA ALA A 328 10.60 3.17 -0.96
C ALA A 328 9.71 4.40 -1.19
N PHE A 329 9.25 4.61 -2.43
CA PHE A 329 8.32 5.69 -2.75
C PHE A 329 6.94 5.49 -2.12
N LEU A 330 6.40 4.27 -2.12
CA LEU A 330 5.11 3.99 -1.45
C LEU A 330 5.20 4.20 0.06
N THR A 331 6.30 3.75 0.68
CA THR A 331 6.62 3.97 2.09
C THR A 331 6.62 5.47 2.41
N ASN A 332 7.25 6.27 1.55
CA ASN A 332 7.38 7.70 1.74
C ASN A 332 6.24 8.50 1.09
N SER A 333 5.01 7.98 1.11
CA SER A 333 3.79 8.61 0.58
C SER A 333 2.69 8.69 1.65
N ILE A 334 1.56 9.31 1.30
CA ILE A 334 0.35 9.37 2.15
C ILE A 334 -0.29 8.01 2.41
N TYR A 335 0.17 6.96 1.71
CA TYR A 335 -0.28 5.59 1.92
C TYR A 335 0.66 4.79 2.82
N GLY A 336 1.78 5.37 3.26
CA GLY A 336 2.81 4.70 4.07
C GLY A 336 3.11 5.44 5.37
N ARG A 337 4.12 6.31 5.37
CA ARG A 337 4.62 7.00 6.58
C ARG A 337 4.11 8.43 6.75
N TYR A 338 3.26 8.90 5.85
CA TYR A 338 2.66 10.23 5.90
C TYR A 338 1.14 10.14 6.07
N ASN A 339 0.55 11.01 6.89
CA ASN A 339 -0.91 11.18 6.95
C ASN A 339 -1.42 12.14 5.87
N ASP A 340 -0.59 13.10 5.46
CA ASP A 340 -0.84 14.04 4.38
C ASP A 340 0.49 14.48 3.74
N ALA A 341 0.47 15.40 2.77
CA ALA A 341 1.67 15.85 2.06
C ALA A 341 2.77 16.46 2.96
N SER A 342 2.48 16.76 4.22
CA SER A 342 3.36 17.49 5.14
C SER A 342 3.48 16.89 6.55
N THR A 343 2.58 15.97 6.94
CA THR A 343 2.59 15.38 8.28
C THR A 343 2.88 13.88 8.25
N CYS A 344 3.80 13.45 9.11
CA CYS A 344 4.12 12.04 9.30
C CYS A 344 3.07 11.33 10.15
N ILE A 345 3.10 9.99 10.15
CA ILE A 345 2.51 9.19 11.22
C ILE A 345 3.20 9.46 12.58
N GLU A 346 2.61 8.98 13.68
CA GLU A 346 3.09 9.26 15.05
C GLU A 346 4.57 8.90 15.27
N SER A 347 5.04 7.80 14.70
CA SER A 347 6.43 7.34 14.84
C SER A 347 7.43 8.02 13.89
N GLY A 348 6.97 8.97 13.07
CA GLY A 348 7.78 9.73 12.12
C GLY A 348 7.72 9.20 10.68
N CYS A 349 8.28 9.99 9.77
CA CYS A 349 8.27 9.74 8.32
C CYS A 349 9.28 8.66 7.89
N GLU A 350 10.30 8.42 8.71
CA GLU A 350 11.41 7.53 8.43
C GLU A 350 11.19 6.18 9.14
N VAL A 351 11.57 5.10 8.47
CA VAL A 351 11.47 3.74 9.02
C VAL A 351 12.56 3.52 10.07
N TRP A 352 12.22 2.93 11.21
CA TRP A 352 13.19 2.72 12.26
C TRP A 352 14.12 1.56 11.94
N ILE A 353 15.40 1.71 12.32
CA ILE A 353 16.43 0.71 12.09
C ILE A 353 16.16 -0.58 12.88
N ASN A 354 16.31 -1.72 12.24
CA ASN A 354 16.57 -2.99 12.92
C ASN A 354 18.06 -3.02 13.35
N ASN A 355 18.32 -2.61 14.58
CA ASN A 355 19.67 -2.54 15.15
C ASN A 355 20.17 -3.88 15.73
N ASN A 356 19.51 -5.00 15.45
CA ASN A 356 19.86 -6.30 16.02
C ASN A 356 21.13 -6.88 15.36
N SER A 357 22.21 -7.07 16.12
CA SER A 357 23.49 -7.54 15.58
C SER A 357 23.49 -8.99 15.06
N ASN A 358 22.43 -9.77 15.31
CA ASN A 358 22.26 -11.12 14.78
C ASN A 358 21.37 -11.15 13.53
N PHE A 359 20.95 -9.97 13.02
CA PHE A 359 20.08 -9.83 11.85
C PHE A 359 18.81 -10.65 12.05
N THR A 360 18.18 -10.47 13.21
CA THR A 360 16.93 -11.15 13.50
C THR A 360 15.81 -10.37 12.84
N THR A 361 15.02 -11.03 11.99
CA THR A 361 13.96 -10.42 11.20
C THR A 361 12.81 -9.91 12.07
N GLY A 362 12.22 -8.78 11.67
CA GLY A 362 11.09 -8.17 12.34
C GLY A 362 11.42 -7.54 13.70
N CYS A 363 12.69 -7.24 13.97
CA CYS A 363 13.09 -6.47 15.14
C CYS A 363 13.15 -4.98 14.83
N THR A 364 13.18 -4.15 15.88
CA THR A 364 13.44 -2.71 15.74
C THR A 364 14.29 -2.19 16.90
N GLY A 365 15.01 -1.10 16.66
CA GLY A 365 15.65 -0.29 17.68
C GLY A 365 14.69 0.69 18.35
N THR A 366 15.23 1.66 19.08
CA THR A 366 14.44 2.65 19.82
C THR A 366 14.18 3.95 19.04
N SER A 367 14.71 4.07 17.82
CA SER A 367 14.59 5.23 16.95
C SER A 367 15.07 4.89 15.52
N THR A 368 15.03 5.85 14.61
CA THR A 368 15.58 5.73 13.25
C THR A 368 17.08 5.51 13.22
N SER A 369 17.81 6.03 14.21
CA SER A 369 19.27 5.96 14.28
C SER A 369 19.76 5.24 15.54
N ALA A 370 19.02 4.23 16.02
CA ALA A 370 19.40 3.51 17.23
C ALA A 370 20.77 2.83 17.08
N ASP A 371 21.61 2.92 18.11
CA ASP A 371 22.91 2.24 18.14
C ASP A 371 22.74 0.72 18.04
N VAL A 372 23.75 0.04 17.50
CA VAL A 372 23.75 -1.43 17.39
C VAL A 372 23.48 -2.09 18.74
N SER A 373 22.57 -3.06 18.74
CA SER A 373 22.23 -3.87 19.89
C SER A 373 23.05 -5.15 19.87
N ASP A 374 24.24 -5.06 20.46
CA ASP A 374 25.21 -6.16 20.48
C ASP A 374 24.72 -7.35 21.32
N SER A 375 25.12 -8.56 20.91
CA SER A 375 24.89 -9.82 21.63
C SER A 375 23.42 -10.27 21.76
N GLN A 376 22.51 -9.68 20.99
CA GLN A 376 21.13 -10.17 20.95
C GLN A 376 20.96 -11.33 19.96
N THR A 377 20.31 -12.41 20.40
CA THR A 377 19.96 -13.57 19.56
C THR A 377 18.49 -13.62 19.17
N ALA A 378 17.70 -12.67 19.66
CA ALA A 378 16.28 -12.47 19.39
C ALA A 378 15.96 -10.97 19.47
N CYS A 379 14.74 -10.55 19.09
CA CYS A 379 14.31 -9.17 19.31
C CYS A 379 14.30 -8.82 20.80
N ALA A 380 14.61 -7.57 21.12
CA ALA A 380 14.47 -7.05 22.47
C ALA A 380 13.00 -7.15 22.91
N SER A 381 12.77 -7.33 24.21
CA SER A 381 11.41 -7.48 24.76
C SER A 381 10.53 -6.28 24.40
N GLY A 382 9.44 -6.53 23.69
CA GLY A 382 8.51 -5.51 23.21
C GLY A 382 8.96 -4.73 21.97
N TYR A 383 10.04 -5.15 21.31
CA TYR A 383 10.55 -4.59 20.04
C TYR A 383 10.45 -5.61 18.90
N ASP A 384 9.55 -6.58 19.04
CA ASP A 384 9.17 -7.52 17.99
C ASP A 384 8.10 -6.91 17.09
N TRP A 385 8.00 -7.45 15.87
CA TRP A 385 7.15 -6.95 14.79
C TRP A 385 5.68 -6.67 15.17
N LYS A 386 5.15 -7.27 16.24
CA LYS A 386 3.77 -7.07 16.72
C LYS A 386 3.56 -5.81 17.54
N THR A 387 4.55 -5.41 18.33
CA THR A 387 4.38 -4.39 19.37
C THR A 387 5.10 -3.10 18.98
N LYS A 388 6.21 -2.71 19.62
CA LYS A 388 6.97 -1.52 19.19
C LYS A 388 7.73 -1.78 17.89
N GLY A 389 7.95 -3.05 17.53
CA GLY A 389 8.58 -3.47 16.26
C GLY A 389 7.93 -2.89 15.02
N VAL A 390 6.64 -2.54 15.08
CA VAL A 390 5.92 -1.93 13.96
C VAL A 390 6.58 -0.64 13.45
N ASN A 391 7.38 0.04 14.28
CA ASN A 391 8.13 1.21 13.83
C ASN A 391 9.28 0.89 12.86
N ALA A 392 9.69 -0.38 12.71
CA ALA A 392 10.58 -0.84 11.64
C ALA A 392 9.81 -1.29 10.38
N SER A 393 8.48 -1.15 10.34
CA SER A 393 7.69 -1.49 9.15
C SER A 393 7.52 -0.29 8.22
N THR A 394 7.30 -0.50 6.93
CA THR A 394 7.05 0.59 5.98
C THR A 394 5.78 1.41 6.25
N THR A 395 4.86 0.93 7.09
CA THR A 395 3.58 1.60 7.38
C THR A 395 3.47 2.08 8.83
N GLY A 396 4.45 1.77 9.69
CA GLY A 396 4.38 2.04 11.12
C GLY A 396 3.35 1.16 11.88
N ASN A 397 2.81 0.13 11.23
CA ASN A 397 1.91 -0.87 11.82
C ASN A 397 2.26 -2.29 11.28
N GLN A 398 1.50 -3.32 11.66
CA GLN A 398 1.80 -4.70 11.25
C GLN A 398 1.61 -5.01 9.76
N TYR A 399 1.05 -4.10 8.96
CA TYR A 399 0.74 -4.37 7.55
C TYR A 399 1.90 -4.07 6.60
N GLY A 400 2.91 -3.30 7.03
CA GLY A 400 4.07 -2.93 6.21
C GLY A 400 5.13 -4.02 6.10
N ILE A 401 6.17 -3.72 5.32
CA ILE A 401 7.36 -4.56 5.14
C ILE A 401 8.39 -4.19 6.20
N TYR A 402 9.04 -5.19 6.80
CA TYR A 402 10.06 -5.02 7.82
C TYR A 402 11.46 -5.17 7.22
N ASP A 403 12.45 -4.83 8.04
CA ASP A 403 13.88 -5.08 7.78
C ASP A 403 14.39 -4.39 6.49
N MET A 404 13.73 -3.33 6.02
CA MET A 404 14.22 -2.49 4.92
C MET A 404 15.25 -1.45 5.38
N VAL A 405 15.43 -1.33 6.70
CA VAL A 405 16.35 -0.41 7.36
C VAL A 405 17.03 -1.16 8.49
N GLY A 406 18.35 -1.36 8.41
CA GLY A 406 19.04 -2.26 9.35
C GLY A 406 18.71 -3.73 9.09
N GLY A 407 19.04 -4.60 10.05
CA GLY A 407 19.05 -6.04 9.81
C GLY A 407 20.31 -6.41 9.04
N ALA A 408 20.21 -7.22 8.00
CA ALA A 408 21.33 -7.42 7.08
C ALA A 408 21.34 -6.31 6.00
N PHE A 409 22.48 -6.09 5.37
CA PHE A 409 22.48 -5.39 4.08
C PHE A 409 21.79 -6.27 3.06
N GLU A 410 21.01 -5.70 2.15
CA GLU A 410 20.33 -6.49 1.14
C GLU A 410 20.87 -6.26 -0.25
N TYR A 411 21.29 -7.35 -0.87
CA TYR A 411 21.49 -7.35 -2.30
C TYR A 411 20.14 -7.25 -3.00
N VAL A 412 20.13 -6.40 -4.02
CA VAL A 412 19.08 -6.36 -5.03
C VAL A 412 19.69 -6.68 -6.39
N MET A 413 18.87 -7.16 -7.33
CA MET A 413 19.31 -7.45 -8.69
C MET A 413 19.47 -6.15 -9.50
N GLY A 414 20.47 -5.34 -9.14
CA GLY A 414 20.90 -4.14 -9.85
C GLY A 414 22.41 -4.20 -10.09
N VAL A 415 22.84 -4.05 -11.35
CA VAL A 415 24.24 -4.28 -11.76
C VAL A 415 24.68 -3.36 -12.88
N GLN A 416 25.95 -3.00 -12.94
CA GLN A 416 26.47 -2.24 -14.08
C GLN A 416 26.99 -3.12 -15.22
N LYS A 417 27.13 -2.52 -16.39
CA LYS A 417 27.90 -3.06 -17.51
C LYS A 417 29.39 -3.08 -17.18
N ASP A 418 30.13 -3.97 -17.82
CA ASP A 418 31.59 -3.93 -17.91
C ASP A 418 32.05 -2.97 -19.03
N SER A 419 33.36 -2.79 -19.18
CA SER A 419 33.96 -1.92 -20.20
C SER A 419 33.68 -2.34 -21.65
N SER A 420 33.17 -3.57 -21.86
CA SER A 420 32.79 -4.12 -23.16
C SER A 420 31.28 -4.08 -23.40
N GLY A 421 30.50 -3.58 -22.44
CA GLY A 421 29.05 -3.49 -22.50
C GLY A 421 28.30 -4.75 -22.06
N ASN A 422 28.97 -5.78 -21.54
CA ASN A 422 28.31 -6.97 -20.99
C ASN A 422 27.95 -6.73 -19.52
N VAL A 423 27.13 -7.61 -18.92
CA VAL A 423 26.85 -7.54 -17.48
C VAL A 423 28.11 -7.84 -16.67
N GLN A 424 28.45 -6.97 -15.72
CA GLN A 424 29.63 -7.15 -14.88
C GLN A 424 29.33 -8.04 -13.66
N VAL A 425 29.53 -9.34 -13.83
CA VAL A 425 29.15 -10.34 -12.81
C VAL A 425 29.95 -10.27 -11.51
N GLY A 426 31.16 -9.71 -11.49
CA GLY A 426 31.98 -9.63 -10.27
C GLY A 426 32.23 -11.02 -9.64
N SER A 427 32.16 -11.07 -8.30
CA SER A 427 32.24 -12.31 -7.51
C SER A 427 30.86 -12.88 -7.14
N SER A 428 29.81 -12.50 -7.88
CA SER A 428 28.41 -12.92 -7.64
C SER A 428 28.17 -14.44 -7.64
N GLY A 429 29.08 -15.21 -8.24
CA GLY A 429 28.86 -16.62 -8.56
C GLY A 429 28.14 -16.84 -9.89
N PHE A 430 27.69 -15.79 -10.57
CA PHE A 430 27.27 -15.86 -11.96
C PHE A 430 28.47 -15.89 -12.90
N SER A 431 28.28 -16.49 -14.07
CA SER A 431 29.11 -16.33 -15.26
C SER A 431 28.30 -15.66 -16.35
N THR A 432 28.95 -15.24 -17.43
CA THR A 432 28.27 -14.74 -18.63
C THR A 432 27.28 -15.75 -19.24
N SER A 433 27.44 -17.04 -18.95
CA SER A 433 26.56 -18.12 -19.42
C SER A 433 25.51 -18.57 -18.40
N SER A 434 25.61 -18.16 -17.13
CA SER A 434 24.64 -18.53 -16.07
C SER A 434 23.84 -17.36 -15.53
N LEU A 435 24.04 -16.15 -16.08
CA LEU A 435 23.19 -14.99 -15.80
C LEU A 435 21.73 -15.30 -16.13
N PRO A 436 20.78 -14.83 -15.30
CA PRO A 436 19.36 -14.93 -15.62
C PRO A 436 19.00 -14.01 -16.78
N ASP A 437 17.77 -14.16 -17.29
CA ASP A 437 17.19 -13.26 -18.29
C ASP A 437 17.20 -11.80 -17.81
N SER A 438 17.31 -10.83 -18.72
CA SER A 438 17.35 -9.42 -18.36
C SER A 438 16.10 -8.91 -17.65
N LYS A 439 14.97 -9.62 -17.70
CA LYS A 439 13.78 -9.26 -16.90
C LYS A 439 14.01 -9.33 -15.38
N TYR A 440 15.07 -10.02 -14.94
CA TYR A 440 15.40 -10.26 -13.53
C TYR A 440 16.41 -9.29 -12.93
N TYR A 441 16.93 -8.31 -13.68
CA TYR A 441 17.86 -7.33 -13.14
C TYR A 441 17.76 -5.96 -13.82
N ASP A 442 18.08 -4.92 -13.06
CA ASP A 442 18.28 -3.57 -13.60
C ASP A 442 19.75 -3.40 -14.02
N LEU A 443 19.97 -2.98 -15.28
CA LEU A 443 21.30 -2.80 -15.85
C LEU A 443 21.66 -1.32 -15.95
N TYR A 444 22.84 -0.97 -15.45
CA TYR A 444 23.36 0.39 -15.41
C TYR A 444 24.58 0.57 -16.31
N ASP A 445 24.87 1.79 -16.73
CA ASP A 445 26.07 2.07 -17.52
C ASP A 445 27.36 1.87 -16.72
N TYR A 446 28.46 1.57 -17.41
CA TYR A 446 29.74 1.26 -16.80
C TYR A 446 30.39 2.51 -16.17
N GLN A 447 30.94 2.33 -14.96
CA GLN A 447 31.88 3.24 -14.32
C GLN A 447 33.07 2.42 -13.80
N ASP A 448 34.28 2.83 -14.15
CA ASP A 448 35.49 2.07 -13.81
C ASP A 448 35.92 2.27 -12.35
N GLU A 449 36.05 3.53 -11.93
CA GLU A 449 36.54 3.90 -10.60
C GLU A 449 35.41 4.28 -9.64
N ASP A 450 35.68 4.15 -8.34
CA ASP A 450 34.77 4.62 -7.29
C ASP A 450 34.60 6.14 -7.37
N GLY A 451 33.37 6.62 -7.24
CA GLY A 451 33.07 8.04 -7.39
C GLY A 451 31.60 8.35 -7.62
N VAL A 452 31.31 9.64 -7.83
CA VAL A 452 29.96 10.10 -8.17
C VAL A 452 29.57 9.69 -9.58
N GLY A 453 28.36 9.15 -9.75
CA GLY A 453 27.86 8.66 -11.03
C GLY A 453 26.34 8.48 -11.10
N TYR A 454 25.60 9.26 -10.30
CA TYR A 454 24.18 9.02 -10.02
C TYR A 454 23.26 9.11 -11.24
N THR A 455 23.67 9.80 -12.31
CA THR A 455 22.86 9.94 -13.54
C THR A 455 22.65 8.63 -14.28
N ARG A 456 23.44 7.59 -13.97
CA ARG A 456 23.34 6.25 -14.57
C ARG A 456 22.14 5.46 -14.07
N TYR A 457 21.61 5.81 -12.90
CA TYR A 457 20.45 5.14 -12.33
C TYR A 457 19.15 5.58 -13.00
N HIS A 458 18.10 4.78 -12.81
CA HIS A 458 16.82 4.94 -13.49
C HIS A 458 15.83 5.73 -12.64
N LEU A 459 14.88 6.42 -13.30
CA LEU A 459 13.72 6.96 -12.58
C LEU A 459 12.90 5.81 -12.00
N GLY A 460 12.56 5.90 -10.71
CA GLY A 460 11.79 4.88 -9.98
C GLY A 460 12.64 3.98 -9.09
N ASP A 461 13.96 3.90 -9.28
CA ASP A 461 14.81 3.04 -8.43
C ASP A 461 15.23 3.70 -7.10
N ALA A 462 14.82 4.96 -6.91
CA ALA A 462 14.99 5.74 -5.70
C ALA A 462 16.46 5.91 -5.26
N THR A 463 17.39 5.98 -6.22
CA THR A 463 18.82 6.24 -5.96
C THR A 463 19.22 7.68 -6.30
N ARG A 464 18.73 8.21 -7.44
CA ARG A 464 19.12 9.54 -7.94
C ARG A 464 18.14 10.63 -7.54
N GLU A 465 16.86 10.31 -7.38
CA GLU A 465 15.83 11.33 -7.11
C GLU A 465 15.94 11.91 -5.69
N VAL A 466 16.47 11.13 -4.75
CA VAL A 466 16.49 11.40 -3.30
C VAL A 466 17.79 12.04 -2.80
N LEU A 467 18.69 12.43 -3.71
CA LEU A 467 19.98 12.97 -3.34
C LEU A 467 19.87 14.39 -2.79
N LYS A 468 20.60 14.66 -1.71
CA LYS A 468 20.83 15.98 -1.12
C LYS A 468 22.15 16.60 -1.57
N ASN A 469 23.06 15.79 -2.11
CA ASN A 469 24.34 16.22 -2.66
C ASN A 469 24.78 15.26 -3.77
N THR A 470 25.10 15.80 -4.95
CA THR A 470 25.52 15.04 -6.13
C THR A 470 27.02 15.10 -6.40
N SER A 471 27.78 15.84 -5.59
CA SER A 471 29.21 16.09 -5.75
C SER A 471 30.10 15.18 -4.89
N SER A 472 29.51 14.39 -3.99
CA SER A 472 30.23 13.42 -3.14
C SER A 472 29.35 12.27 -2.73
N GLN A 473 29.95 11.11 -2.49
CA GLN A 473 29.29 9.95 -1.88
C GLN A 473 29.28 10.06 -0.34
N GLY A 474 28.57 9.16 0.33
CA GLY A 474 28.41 9.16 1.80
C GLY A 474 26.94 9.32 2.19
N GLY A 475 26.67 9.89 3.37
CA GLY A 475 25.31 10.13 3.87
C GLY A 475 24.62 11.31 3.17
N ASN A 476 24.39 11.18 1.87
CA ASN A 476 23.92 12.25 0.99
C ASN A 476 22.57 11.94 0.31
N ALA A 477 21.92 10.81 0.60
CA ALA A 477 20.51 10.63 0.29
C ALA A 477 19.62 11.26 1.38
N TRP A 478 18.30 11.24 1.18
CA TRP A 478 17.32 11.68 2.18
C TRP A 478 17.58 11.07 3.56
N TRP A 479 17.29 11.81 4.64
CA TRP A 479 17.60 11.46 6.04
C TRP A 479 19.09 11.26 6.36
N SER A 480 19.99 11.54 5.41
CA SER A 480 21.43 11.26 5.49
C SER A 480 21.76 9.78 5.28
N ASP A 481 20.86 9.05 4.64
CA ASP A 481 21.08 7.68 4.15
C ASP A 481 22.32 7.63 3.25
N TYR A 482 23.00 6.48 3.23
CA TYR A 482 24.13 6.27 2.33
C TYR A 482 23.72 6.33 0.85
N SER A 483 24.58 6.93 0.05
CA SER A 483 24.41 7.06 -1.40
C SER A 483 25.73 6.76 -2.13
N TYR A 484 26.13 5.48 -2.16
CA TYR A 484 27.34 5.03 -2.84
C TYR A 484 27.02 4.35 -4.19
N ASN A 485 27.71 4.77 -5.25
CA ASN A 485 27.52 4.27 -6.60
C ASN A 485 28.28 2.96 -6.81
N ILE A 486 27.66 2.02 -7.52
CA ILE A 486 28.36 0.85 -8.05
C ILE A 486 29.47 1.26 -9.04
N TYR A 487 30.56 0.52 -9.06
CA TYR A 487 31.70 0.77 -9.97
C TYR A 487 32.44 -0.54 -10.27
N GLY A 488 33.54 -0.47 -11.03
CA GLY A 488 34.21 -1.63 -11.61
C GLY A 488 34.59 -2.73 -10.61
N SER A 489 34.94 -2.42 -9.37
CA SER A 489 35.27 -3.47 -8.39
C SER A 489 34.05 -3.97 -7.60
N GLU A 490 33.01 -3.15 -7.49
CA GLU A 490 31.80 -3.42 -6.70
C GLU A 490 30.55 -3.15 -7.56
N PRO A 491 30.28 -3.99 -8.57
CA PRO A 491 29.27 -3.71 -9.60
C PRO A 491 27.81 -3.94 -9.18
N TRP A 492 27.53 -4.51 -8.00
CA TRP A 492 26.17 -4.86 -7.56
C TRP A 492 25.65 -3.92 -6.49
N VAL A 493 24.35 -3.61 -6.54
CA VAL A 493 23.69 -2.70 -5.59
C VAL A 493 23.35 -3.42 -4.28
N LEU A 494 23.67 -2.77 -3.17
CA LEU A 494 23.17 -3.08 -1.83
C LEU A 494 22.17 -2.01 -1.37
N ARG A 495 21.23 -2.36 -0.50
CA ARG A 495 20.21 -1.45 0.06
C ARG A 495 20.05 -1.60 1.58
N GLY A 496 19.41 -0.62 2.20
CA GLY A 496 18.83 -0.66 3.54
C GLY A 496 19.78 -0.37 4.72
N GLY A 497 21.06 -0.67 4.57
CA GLY A 497 22.04 -0.51 5.65
C GLY A 497 22.03 -1.67 6.66
N GLY A 498 23.19 -1.99 7.26
CA GLY A 498 23.30 -2.97 8.35
C GLY A 498 22.91 -2.42 9.73
N PRO A 499 22.96 -3.22 10.81
CA PRO A 499 22.38 -2.86 12.10
C PRO A 499 23.22 -1.84 12.89
N GLY A 500 24.46 -1.59 12.45
CA GLY A 500 25.37 -0.59 12.99
C GLY A 500 25.51 0.67 12.13
N SER A 501 24.67 0.83 11.09
CA SER A 501 24.76 1.99 10.20
C SER A 501 24.20 3.27 10.82
N GLY A 502 23.50 3.16 11.96
CA GLY A 502 22.94 4.31 12.68
C GLY A 502 22.07 5.16 11.76
N SER A 503 22.33 6.47 11.73
CA SER A 503 21.59 7.45 10.91
C SER A 503 21.86 7.36 9.40
N ASN A 504 22.71 6.43 8.95
CA ASN A 504 23.00 6.26 7.53
C ASN A 504 22.24 5.08 6.90
N ALA A 505 21.59 4.24 7.71
CA ALA A 505 20.64 3.24 7.20
C ALA A 505 19.29 3.91 6.92
N GLY A 506 18.63 3.46 5.87
CA GLY A 506 17.27 3.90 5.54
C GLY A 506 16.76 3.22 4.28
N VAL A 507 15.47 3.42 3.98
CA VAL A 507 14.87 2.80 2.78
C VAL A 507 15.45 3.38 1.48
N PHE A 508 16.13 4.53 1.57
CA PHE A 508 16.84 5.19 0.48
C PHE A 508 18.36 5.00 0.57
N ASP A 509 18.86 4.21 1.52
CA ASP A 509 20.25 3.75 1.53
C ASP A 509 20.48 2.90 0.27
N PHE A 510 21.49 3.29 -0.49
CA PHE A 510 22.10 2.44 -1.48
C PHE A 510 23.62 2.44 -1.35
N ASN A 511 24.16 1.23 -1.49
CA ASN A 511 25.57 0.95 -1.44
C ASN A 511 25.95 0.01 -2.59
N ARG A 512 27.17 -0.53 -2.52
CA ARG A 512 27.80 -1.29 -3.58
C ARG A 512 28.55 -2.47 -2.99
N GLU A 513 28.63 -3.56 -3.74
CA GLU A 513 29.46 -4.71 -3.40
C GLU A 513 29.74 -5.55 -4.66
N ASN A 514 30.71 -6.47 -4.57
CA ASN A 514 31.13 -7.30 -5.70
C ASN A 514 30.26 -8.56 -5.92
N GLY A 515 29.25 -8.80 -5.08
CA GLY A 515 28.32 -9.95 -5.16
C GLY A 515 28.78 -11.22 -4.43
N TRP A 516 29.96 -11.22 -3.82
CA TRP A 516 30.48 -12.34 -3.04
C TRP A 516 29.64 -12.64 -1.79
N SER A 517 29.98 -13.77 -1.15
CA SER A 517 29.44 -14.17 0.14
C SER A 517 29.84 -13.17 1.22
N TYR A 518 28.87 -12.37 1.67
CA TYR A 518 29.06 -11.37 2.71
C TYR A 518 28.38 -11.81 4.01
N THR A 519 29.10 -11.69 5.14
CA THR A 519 28.61 -12.18 6.45
C THR A 519 27.34 -11.46 6.91
N ILE A 520 27.16 -10.22 6.48
CA ILE A 520 26.00 -9.38 6.79
C ILE A 520 25.17 -9.05 5.55
N GLY A 521 25.36 -9.78 4.44
CA GLY A 521 24.58 -9.62 3.21
C GLY A 521 23.46 -10.65 3.11
N SER A 522 22.22 -10.19 2.96
CA SER A 522 21.02 -10.99 2.69
C SER A 522 20.31 -10.50 1.42
N PHE A 523 19.04 -10.87 1.27
CA PHE A 523 18.19 -10.56 0.14
C PHE A 523 16.72 -10.71 0.51
N ARG A 524 15.84 -10.27 -0.38
CA ARG A 524 14.40 -10.50 -0.33
C ARG A 524 13.87 -10.94 -1.68
N SER A 525 12.75 -11.65 -1.65
CA SER A 525 12.08 -12.13 -2.87
C SER A 525 10.81 -11.35 -3.20
N VAL A 526 10.44 -11.39 -4.46
CA VAL A 526 9.18 -10.88 -5.00
C VAL A 526 8.44 -12.03 -5.69
N LEU A 527 7.12 -12.01 -5.59
CA LEU A 527 6.20 -12.92 -6.29
C LEU A 527 5.26 -12.11 -7.19
N THR A 528 5.19 -12.46 -8.47
CA THR A 528 4.38 -11.77 -9.48
C THR A 528 3.72 -12.77 -10.45
N ALA A 529 2.91 -12.28 -11.38
CA ALA A 529 2.59 -13.03 -12.59
C ALA A 529 3.87 -13.29 -13.43
N ASN A 530 3.90 -14.41 -14.15
CA ASN A 530 5.04 -14.86 -14.97
C ASN A 530 5.14 -14.20 -16.35
#